data_AF-A0A920V6P6-F1
#
_entry.id   AF-A0A920V6P6-F1
#
_cell.length_a   1.000
_cell.length_b   1.000
_cell.length_c   1.000
_cell.angle_alpha   90.00
_cell.angle_beta   90.00
_cell.angle_gamma   90.00
#
_symmetry.space_group_name_H-M   'P 1'
#
loop_
_entity.id
_entity.type
_entity.pdbx_description
1 polymer ?
#
loop_
_entity_poly.entity_id
_entity_poly.type
_entity_poly.pdbx_seq_one_letter_code
_entity_poly.pdbx_strand_id
1 'polypeptide(L)'
;MNRGTKIELKNGNLVVPNNPTIPFIQGDGIGPDIWRSSVRVLDAAVERAYQSDRKINWLEVYAGQKAFDKFNNWLPDETIESCKEYLVSIKGP
;
A
#
# COMPACT_ATOMS: atom_id res chain seq x y z
N MET A 1 -12.50 -12.30 -4.91
CA MET A 1 -11.91 -11.17 -4.18
C MET A 1 -12.01 -9.95 -5.07
N ASN A 2 -12.73 -8.90 -4.66
CA ASN A 2 -12.85 -7.69 -5.47
C ASN A 2 -11.47 -7.04 -5.61
N ARG A 3 -10.94 -6.97 -6.83
CA ARG A 3 -9.69 -6.27 -7.13
C ARG A 3 -9.94 -4.77 -6.94
N GLY A 4 -9.07 -4.08 -6.20
CA GLY A 4 -9.08 -2.62 -6.11
C GLY A 4 -8.71 -1.95 -7.43
N THR A 5 -8.94 -0.65 -7.52
CA THR A 5 -8.72 0.15 -8.74
C THR A 5 -7.47 1.01 -8.58
N LYS A 6 -6.71 1.20 -9.67
CA LYS A 6 -5.52 2.06 -9.66
C LYS A 6 -5.89 3.53 -9.50
N ILE A 7 -5.02 4.29 -8.85
CA ILE A 7 -5.04 5.76 -8.92
C ILE A 7 -4.47 6.14 -10.30
N GLU A 8 -5.04 7.15 -10.95
CA GLU A 8 -4.55 7.66 -12.23
C GLU A 8 -3.98 9.07 -12.08
N LEU A 9 -2.95 9.43 -12.85
CA LEU A 9 -2.44 10.80 -12.94
C LEU A 9 -2.97 11.45 -14.23
N LYS A 10 -3.91 12.39 -14.12
CA LYS A 10 -4.45 13.14 -15.27
C LYS A 10 -4.14 14.62 -15.13
N ASN A 11 -3.44 15.18 -16.11
CA ASN A 11 -3.07 16.60 -16.15
C ASN A 11 -2.41 17.08 -14.84
N GLY A 12 -1.50 16.28 -14.29
CA GLY A 12 -0.81 16.56 -13.02
C GLY A 12 -1.63 16.35 -11.74
N ASN A 13 -2.89 15.90 -11.83
CA ASN A 13 -3.76 15.65 -10.69
C ASN A 13 -4.04 14.16 -10.50
N LEU A 14 -4.07 13.69 -9.25
CA LEU A 14 -4.46 12.33 -8.92
C LEU A 14 -5.98 12.18 -9.01
N VAL A 15 -6.42 11.23 -9.82
CA VAL A 15 -7.82 10.76 -9.87
C VAL A 15 -7.90 9.49 -9.04
N VAL A 16 -8.42 9.65 -7.82
CA VAL A 16 -8.47 8.58 -6.81
C VAL A 16 -9.86 7.92 -6.85
N PRO A 17 -9.96 6.62 -7.18
CA PRO A 17 -11.23 5.89 -7.15
C PRO A 17 -11.73 5.71 -5.71
N ASN A 18 -12.97 5.24 -5.54
CA ASN A 18 -13.52 4.94 -4.22
C ASN A 18 -12.86 3.72 -3.55
N ASN A 19 -12.26 2.82 -4.34
CA ASN A 19 -11.65 1.58 -3.88
C ASN A 19 -10.16 1.46 -4.24
N PRO A 20 -9.30 2.46 -3.94
CA PRO A 20 -7.94 2.51 -4.48
C PRO A 20 -7.09 1.36 -3.97
N THR A 21 -6.25 0.80 -4.84
CA THR A 21 -5.18 -0.12 -4.44
C THR A 21 -3.94 0.69 -4.04
N ILE A 22 -3.43 0.47 -2.83
CA ILE A 22 -2.25 1.16 -2.29
C ILE A 22 -1.21 0.11 -1.88
N PRO A 23 -0.05 0.05 -2.57
CA PRO A 23 1.07 -0.75 -2.12
C PRO A 23 1.58 -0.32 -0.76
N PHE A 24 1.94 -1.27 0.08
CA PHE A 24 2.62 -1.03 1.33
C PHE A 24 3.82 -1.95 1.52
N ILE A 25 4.88 -1.42 2.12
CA ILE A 25 6.03 -2.17 2.62
C ILE A 25 5.91 -2.18 4.13
N GLN A 26 5.83 -3.36 4.77
CA GLN A 26 5.72 -3.44 6.25
C GLN A 26 6.88 -2.76 6.96
N GLY A 27 8.07 -2.79 6.35
CA GLY A 27 9.32 -2.41 7.00
C GLY A 27 9.92 -3.55 7.81
N ASP A 28 11.13 -3.31 8.31
CA ASP A 28 11.90 -4.22 9.13
C ASP A 28 11.90 -3.75 10.61
N GLY A 29 12.52 -4.53 11.50
CA GLY A 29 12.58 -4.21 12.93
C GLY A 29 11.18 -4.00 13.53
N ILE A 30 10.86 -2.77 13.92
CA ILE A 30 9.55 -2.39 14.50
C ILE A 30 8.46 -2.17 13.43
N GLY A 31 8.79 -2.22 12.15
CA GLY A 31 7.87 -1.97 11.03
C GLY A 31 6.60 -2.82 11.07
N PRO A 32 6.66 -4.16 11.23
CA PRO A 32 5.48 -5.01 11.31
C PRO A 32 4.52 -4.66 12.45
N ASP A 33 5.04 -4.21 13.59
CA ASP A 33 4.23 -3.81 14.74
C ASP A 33 3.53 -2.48 14.51
N ILE A 34 4.24 -1.51 13.91
CA ILE A 34 3.69 -0.22 13.50
C ILE A 34 2.61 -0.45 12.43
N TRP A 35 2.92 -1.21 11.37
CA TRP A 35 1.98 -1.46 10.27
C TRP A 35 0.67 -2.09 10.74
N ARG A 36 0.76 -3.11 11.61
CA ARG A 36 -0.42 -3.79 12.18
C ARG A 36 -1.35 -2.83 12.90
N SER A 37 -0.81 -1.76 13.49
CA SER A 37 -1.59 -0.72 14.16
C SER A 37 -2.08 0.34 13.17
N SER A 38 -1.20 0.83 12.30
CA SER A 38 -1.51 1.86 11.30
C SER A 38 -2.64 1.46 10.36
N VAL A 39 -2.61 0.25 9.80
CA VAL A 39 -3.64 -0.22 8.85
C VAL A 39 -5.04 -0.18 9.44
N ARG A 40 -5.19 -0.57 10.72
CA ARG A 40 -6.49 -0.55 11.42
C ARG A 40 -6.99 0.88 11.65
N VAL A 41 -6.10 1.81 11.98
CA VAL A 41 -6.46 3.21 12.20
C VAL A 41 -6.88 3.86 10.88
N LEU A 42 -6.15 3.59 9.80
CA LEU A 42 -6.45 4.11 8.46
C LEU A 42 -7.79 3.56 7.95
N ASP A 43 -8.00 2.23 8.03
CA ASP A 43 -9.26 1.60 7.61
C ASP A 43 -10.45 2.15 8.42
N ALA A 44 -10.32 2.28 9.74
CA ALA A 44 -11.36 2.82 10.59
C ALA A 44 -11.65 4.31 10.30
N ALA A 45 -10.64 5.10 9.95
CA ALA A 45 -10.81 6.50 9.59
C ALA A 45 -11.57 6.64 8.26
N VAL A 46 -11.24 5.81 7.26
CA VAL A 46 -11.94 5.78 5.97
C VAL A 46 -13.40 5.37 6.17
N GLU A 47 -13.65 4.27 6.89
CA GLU A 47 -15.01 3.80 7.19
C GLU A 47 -15.81 4.86 7.96
N ARG A 48 -15.20 5.54 8.95
CA ARG A 48 -15.90 6.59 9.71
C ARG A 48 -16.28 7.78 8.85
N ALA A 49 -15.41 8.20 7.93
CA ALA A 49 -15.62 9.40 7.12
C ALA A 49 -16.55 9.15 5.93
N TYR A 50 -16.55 7.94 5.38
CA TYR A 50 -17.20 7.61 4.12
C TYR A 50 -18.20 6.46 4.22
N GLN A 51 -18.40 5.90 5.41
CA GLN A 51 -19.19 4.67 5.60
C GLN A 51 -18.66 3.59 4.63
N SER A 52 -19.55 2.89 3.94
CA SER A 52 -19.19 1.88 2.95
C SER A 52 -18.80 2.44 1.56
N ASP A 53 -18.85 3.76 1.35
CA ASP A 53 -18.65 4.34 0.01
C ASP A 53 -17.19 4.32 -0.44
N ARG A 54 -16.24 4.22 0.50
CA ARG A 54 -14.81 4.14 0.21
C ARG A 54 -14.12 3.05 1.00
N LYS A 55 -13.11 2.42 0.39
CA LYS A 55 -12.29 1.38 1.01
C LYS A 55 -10.91 1.30 0.38
N ILE A 56 -9.86 1.21 1.17
CA ILE A 56 -8.51 0.97 0.64
C ILE A 56 -8.30 -0.53 0.40
N ASN A 57 -7.71 -0.87 -0.73
CA ASN A 57 -7.22 -2.22 -1.02
C ASN A 57 -5.70 -2.23 -0.84
N TRP A 58 -5.23 -2.79 0.27
CA TRP A 58 -3.80 -2.84 0.59
C TRP A 58 -3.10 -3.95 -0.20
N LEU A 59 -2.00 -3.62 -0.88
CA LEU A 59 -1.16 -4.55 -1.62
C LEU A 59 0.21 -4.65 -0.94
N GLU A 60 0.56 -5.80 -0.35
CA GLU A 60 1.90 -5.94 0.22
C GLU A 60 2.96 -6.07 -0.88
N VAL A 61 3.98 -5.22 -0.82
CA VAL A 61 5.20 -5.31 -1.63
C VAL A 61 6.42 -5.33 -0.70
N TYR A 62 7.55 -5.81 -1.20
CA TYR A 62 8.67 -6.22 -0.34
C TYR A 62 9.91 -5.37 -0.58
N ALA A 63 10.52 -4.88 0.49
CA ALA A 63 11.87 -4.34 0.49
C ALA A 63 12.53 -4.63 1.84
N GLY A 64 13.85 -4.51 1.91
CA GLY A 64 14.60 -4.69 3.15
C GLY A 64 14.84 -6.16 3.50
N GLN A 65 15.07 -6.44 4.78
CA GLN A 65 15.40 -7.76 5.29
C GLN A 65 14.32 -8.78 4.93
N LYS A 66 13.04 -8.41 5.08
CA LYS A 66 11.93 -9.29 4.70
C LYS A 66 11.96 -9.70 3.22
N ALA A 67 12.40 -8.80 2.33
CA ALA A 67 12.55 -9.11 0.92
C ALA A 67 13.76 -10.02 0.67
N PHE A 68 14.89 -9.72 1.31
CA PHE A 68 16.10 -10.52 1.20
C PHE A 68 15.88 -11.96 1.66
N ASP A 69 15.24 -12.17 2.80
CA ASP A 69 14.95 -13.51 3.33
C ASP A 69 14.05 -14.34 2.40
N LYS A 70 13.13 -13.67 1.69
CA LYS A 70 12.13 -14.33 0.85
C LYS A 70 12.59 -14.55 -0.59
N PHE A 71 13.34 -13.61 -1.15
CA PHE A 71 13.68 -13.55 -2.57
C PHE A 71 15.19 -13.54 -2.84
N ASN A 72 16.02 -13.55 -1.80
CA ASN A 72 17.47 -13.27 -1.89
C ASN A 72 17.77 -11.97 -2.65
N ASN A 73 16.88 -10.98 -2.49
CA ASN A 73 16.95 -9.67 -3.13
C ASN A 73 16.38 -8.61 -2.19
N TRP A 74 17.16 -7.57 -1.90
CA TRP A 74 16.79 -6.46 -1.01
C TRP A 74 15.67 -5.59 -1.56
N LEU A 75 15.55 -5.48 -2.87
CA LEU A 75 14.54 -4.67 -3.54
C LEU A 75 14.15 -5.34 -4.87
N PRO A 76 13.16 -6.26 -4.85
CA PRO A 76 12.61 -6.85 -6.06
C PRO A 76 12.07 -5.79 -7.03
N ASP A 77 12.32 -5.99 -8.33
CA ASP A 77 11.82 -5.09 -9.39
C ASP A 77 10.29 -4.95 -9.34
N GLU A 78 9.58 -6.01 -8.96
CA GLU A 78 8.12 -6.01 -8.78
C GLU A 78 7.65 -4.96 -7.76
N THR A 79 8.44 -4.68 -6.72
CA THR A 79 8.13 -3.61 -5.76
C THR A 79 8.22 -2.25 -6.42
N ILE A 80 9.26 -2.02 -7.23
CA ILE A 80 9.46 -0.76 -7.95
C ILE A 80 8.34 -0.57 -8.99
N GLU A 81 8.05 -1.60 -9.77
CA GLU A 81 7.00 -1.55 -10.79
C GLU A 81 5.61 -1.36 -10.17
N SER A 82 5.32 -2.02 -9.04
CA SER A 82 4.08 -1.78 -8.29
C SER A 82 3.97 -0.34 -7.80
N CYS A 83 5.03 0.23 -7.22
CA CYS A 83 5.01 1.63 -6.76
C CYS A 83 4.77 2.61 -7.93
N LYS A 84 5.37 2.36 -9.10
CA LYS A 84 5.13 3.16 -10.32
C LYS A 84 3.70 2.99 -10.84
N GLU A 85 3.18 1.77 -10.85
CA GLU A 85 1.85 1.42 -11.37
C GLU A 85 0.72 1.99 -10.52
N TYR A 86 0.86 1.98 -9.20
CA TYR A 86 -0.18 2.41 -8.26
C TYR A 86 0.01 3.85 -7.74
N LEU A 87 1.12 4.51 -8.09
CA LEU A 87 1.46 5.93 -7.87
C LEU A 87 1.64 6.38 -6.41
N VAL A 88 0.88 5.81 -5.48
CA VAL A 88 0.92 6.14 -4.05
C VAL A 88 1.22 4.87 -3.28
N SER A 89 2.20 4.91 -2.40
CA SER A 89 2.60 3.78 -1.56
C SER A 89 3.01 4.26 -0.18
N ILE A 90 2.91 3.39 0.82
CA ILE A 90 3.31 3.67 2.20
C ILE A 90 4.38 2.67 2.65
N LYS A 91 5.35 3.11 3.46
CA LYS A 91 6.38 2.22 4.00
C LYS A 91 6.57 2.36 5.50
N GLY A 92 6.80 1.23 6.17
CA GLY A 92 7.41 1.19 7.49
C GLY A 92 8.90 1.57 7.46
N PRO A 93 9.54 1.68 8.63
CA PRO A 93 10.99 1.79 8.75
C PRO A 93 11.70 0.54 8.23
#